data_AF-A0A2P8VSG1-F1
#
_entry.id   AF-A0A2P8VSG1-F1
#
_cell.length_a   1.000
_cell.length_b   1.000
_cell.length_c   1.000
_cell.angle_alpha   90.00
_cell.angle_beta   90.00
_cell.angle_gamma   90.00
#
_symmetry.space_group_name_H-M   'P 1'
#
loop_
_entity.id
_entity.type
_entity.pdbx_description
1 polymer ?
#
loop_
_entity_poly.entity_id
_entity_poly.type
_entity_poly.pdbx_seq_one_letter_code
_entity_poly.pdbx_strand_id
1 'polypeptide(L)'
;VIYWAIRETLAKQHGETASFWQGWGQALGDRSLIIYVAVNIMFTGYLSQVQSTLPVYFNRFVGSSNGGGLSEGTLSILFAGHVALAAILQLPVARYLNRYSQPRGLMLSAISWGIGFLLVGLAGYSGMFPTLWAAAALAVMALGMIAYTPIASSLVVLLAPANQRGVYLSVNSMCWAIGYLIGPPVGGWALDQGRTVANGFWLLLALSILLTIAILQWLDQRLLKTGEQPANP
;
A
#
# COMPACT_ATOMS: atom_id res chain seq x y z
N VAL A 1 -33.69 4.56 20.53
CA VAL A 1 -33.84 4.36 19.07
C VAL A 1 -32.71 3.53 18.48
N ILE A 2 -31.43 3.87 18.73
CA ILE A 2 -30.26 3.11 18.20
C ILE A 2 -30.25 1.64 18.65
N TYR A 3 -30.64 1.35 19.91
CA TYR A 3 -30.69 -0.02 20.45
C TYR A 3 -31.71 -0.95 19.76
N TRP A 4 -32.75 -0.38 19.13
CA TRP A 4 -33.80 -1.15 18.46
C TRP A 4 -33.54 -1.35 16.96
N ALA A 5 -32.71 -0.51 16.36
CA ALA A 5 -32.38 -0.58 14.93
C ALA A 5 -31.22 -1.54 14.63
N ILE A 6 -30.33 -1.78 15.62
CA ILE A 6 -29.19 -2.70 15.47
C ILE A 6 -29.59 -4.04 16.07
N ARG A 7 -30.10 -4.94 15.20
CA ARG A 7 -30.34 -6.33 15.57
C ARG A 7 -29.02 -6.94 16.02
N GLU A 8 -28.99 -7.53 17.22
CA GLU A 8 -27.81 -8.22 17.73
C GLU A 8 -27.53 -9.45 16.84
N THR A 9 -26.57 -9.30 15.91
CA THR A 9 -26.13 -10.34 14.98
C THR A 9 -25.05 -11.24 15.58
N LEU A 10 -24.63 -10.94 16.81
CA LEU A 10 -23.70 -11.75 17.56
C LEU A 10 -24.42 -13.04 17.94
N ALA A 11 -24.30 -14.05 17.08
CA ALA A 11 -24.69 -15.41 17.43
C ALA A 11 -24.00 -15.72 18.75
N LYS A 12 -24.76 -16.00 19.81
CA LYS A 12 -24.22 -16.52 21.08
C LYS A 12 -23.54 -17.85 20.79
N GLN A 13 -22.29 -17.82 20.33
CA GLN A 13 -21.41 -18.98 20.32
C GLN A 13 -21.07 -19.27 21.78
N HIS A 14 -21.93 -20.08 22.41
CA HIS A 14 -21.50 -20.94 23.52
C HIS A 14 -20.53 -21.96 22.93
N GLY A 15 -19.25 -21.62 22.91
CA GLY A 15 -18.19 -22.50 22.42
C GLY A 15 -16.88 -21.82 22.70
N GLU A 16 -16.22 -22.26 23.78
CA GLU A 16 -14.87 -21.95 24.23
C GLU A 16 -14.29 -20.66 23.64
N THR A 17 -14.23 -19.60 24.45
CA THR A 17 -13.34 -18.47 24.18
C THR A 17 -11.92 -19.03 24.08
N ALA A 18 -11.50 -19.42 22.87
CA ALA A 18 -10.09 -19.62 22.58
C ALA A 18 -9.42 -18.37 23.12
N SER A 19 -8.49 -18.56 24.07
CA SER A 19 -7.92 -17.46 24.84
C SER A 19 -7.46 -16.41 23.84
N PHE A 20 -7.80 -15.14 24.07
CA PHE A 20 -7.39 -14.03 23.19
C PHE A 20 -5.91 -14.17 22.81
N TRP A 21 -5.08 -14.52 23.79
CA TRP A 21 -3.65 -14.79 23.64
C TRP A 21 -3.29 -15.98 22.74
N GLN A 22 -4.10 -17.04 22.72
CA GLN A 22 -3.91 -18.18 21.81
C GLN A 22 -4.19 -17.78 20.35
N GLY A 23 -5.21 -16.95 20.10
CA GLY A 23 -5.48 -16.44 18.74
C GLY A 23 -4.34 -15.57 18.21
N TRP A 24 -3.77 -14.72 19.06
CA TRP A 24 -2.58 -13.93 18.71
C TRP A 24 -1.33 -14.80 18.50
N GLY A 25 -1.11 -15.79 19.37
CA GLY A 25 0.01 -16.73 19.22
C GLY A 25 -0.07 -17.55 17.93
N GLN A 26 -1.28 -17.98 17.54
CA GLN A 26 -1.49 -18.69 16.28
C GLN A 26 -1.30 -17.78 15.07
N ALA A 27 -1.87 -16.57 15.08
CA ALA A 27 -1.69 -15.60 14.00
C ALA A 27 -0.20 -15.24 13.80
N LEU A 28 0.53 -14.98 14.88
CA LEU A 28 1.97 -14.66 14.81
C LEU A 28 2.86 -15.89 14.52
N GLY A 29 2.34 -17.11 14.68
CA GLY A 29 3.00 -18.34 14.26
C GLY A 29 2.70 -18.71 12.81
N ASP A 30 1.64 -18.16 12.22
CA ASP A 30 1.27 -18.37 10.82
C ASP A 30 2.27 -17.69 9.90
N ARG A 31 3.12 -18.51 9.30
CA ARG A 31 4.15 -18.05 8.40
C ARG A 31 3.56 -17.37 7.15
N SER A 32 2.41 -17.80 6.61
CA SER A 32 1.79 -17.15 5.45
C SER A 32 1.34 -15.73 5.82
N LEU A 33 0.80 -15.55 7.03
CA LEU A 33 0.46 -14.23 7.57
C LEU A 33 1.71 -13.36 7.79
N ILE A 34 2.78 -13.88 8.39
CA ILE A 34 4.01 -13.10 8.64
C ILE A 34 4.61 -12.58 7.32
N ILE A 35 4.62 -13.40 6.27
CA ILE A 35 5.10 -13.01 4.95
C ILE A 35 4.24 -11.90 4.36
N TYR A 36 2.92 -12.06 4.46
CA TYR A 36 1.98 -11.04 4.06
C TYR A 36 2.21 -9.74 4.85
N VAL A 37 2.38 -9.81 6.17
CA VAL A 37 2.64 -8.65 7.04
C VAL A 37 3.90 -7.90 6.61
N ALA A 38 4.99 -8.61 6.31
CA ALA A 38 6.22 -7.98 5.85
C ALA A 38 5.99 -7.15 4.57
N VAL A 39 5.30 -7.73 3.58
CA VAL A 39 4.94 -7.03 2.33
C VAL A 39 3.97 -5.89 2.60
N ASN A 40 2.97 -6.12 3.45
CA ASN A 40 1.92 -5.17 3.75
C ASN A 40 2.48 -3.92 4.43
N ILE A 41 3.46 -4.06 5.33
CA ILE A 41 4.18 -2.94 5.93
C ILE A 41 4.94 -2.12 4.87
N MET A 42 5.50 -2.77 3.85
CA MET A 42 6.12 -2.04 2.73
C MET A 42 5.08 -1.21 1.98
N PHE A 43 3.93 -1.79 1.63
CA PHE A 43 2.84 -1.06 0.96
C PHE A 43 2.28 0.09 1.79
N THR A 44 1.99 -0.12 3.07
CA THR A 44 1.50 0.96 3.94
C THR A 44 2.55 2.04 4.12
N GLY A 45 3.83 1.65 4.16
CA GLY A 45 4.97 2.56 4.06
C GLY A 45 4.92 3.39 2.77
N TYR A 46 4.74 2.77 1.60
CA TYR A 46 4.62 3.47 0.31
C TYR A 46 3.45 4.47 0.28
N LEU A 47 2.28 4.07 0.79
CA LEU A 47 1.12 4.96 0.93
C LEU A 47 1.44 6.15 1.85
N SER A 48 2.09 5.90 2.98
CA SER A 48 2.48 6.97 3.91
C SER A 48 3.41 7.99 3.25
N GLN A 49 4.33 7.55 2.39
CA GLN A 49 5.25 8.45 1.65
C GLN A 49 4.48 9.34 0.67
N VAL A 50 3.52 8.79 -0.06
CA VAL A 50 2.70 9.56 -1.02
C VAL A 50 1.87 10.63 -0.31
N GLN A 51 1.35 10.32 0.87
CA GLN A 51 0.48 11.26 1.60
C GLN A 51 1.26 12.31 2.40
N SER A 52 2.44 11.97 2.94
CA SER A 52 3.20 12.86 3.82
C SER A 52 4.39 13.53 3.12
N THR A 53 5.21 12.75 2.42
CA THR A 53 6.55 13.16 1.99
C THR A 53 6.56 13.67 0.55
N LEU A 54 5.77 13.04 -0.32
CA LEU A 54 5.70 13.40 -1.74
C LEU A 54 5.23 14.85 -2.01
N PRO A 55 4.20 15.40 -1.32
CA PRO A 55 3.81 16.79 -1.52
C PRO A 55 4.94 17.78 -1.18
N VAL A 56 5.63 17.53 -0.07
CA VAL A 56 6.77 18.34 0.38
C VAL A 56 7.94 18.21 -0.59
N TYR A 57 8.21 17.00 -1.09
CA TYR A 57 9.23 16.77 -2.10
C TYR A 57 8.93 17.53 -3.39
N PHE A 58 7.69 17.46 -3.89
CA PHE A 58 7.31 18.20 -5.09
C PHE A 58 7.39 19.72 -4.91
N ASN A 59 6.98 20.22 -3.74
CA ASN A 59 7.06 21.65 -3.42
C ASN A 59 8.51 22.18 -3.28
N ARG A 60 9.43 21.36 -2.77
CA ARG A 60 10.81 21.78 -2.50
C ARG A 60 11.79 21.48 -3.64
N PHE A 61 11.61 20.37 -4.37
CA PHE A 61 12.64 19.83 -5.26
C PHE A 61 12.23 19.66 -6.72
N VAL A 62 10.93 19.67 -7.04
CA VAL A 62 10.42 19.44 -8.40
C VAL A 62 9.86 20.74 -8.96
N GLY A 63 10.59 21.45 -9.82
CA GLY A 63 10.13 22.75 -10.34
C GLY A 63 11.19 23.55 -11.09
N SER A 64 10.86 24.82 -11.36
CA SER A 64 11.56 25.68 -12.32
C SER A 64 13.04 25.89 -11.94
N SER A 65 13.89 26.01 -12.96
CA SER A 65 15.36 26.13 -12.89
C SER A 65 15.89 27.28 -12.01
N ASN A 66 15.01 28.15 -11.51
CA ASN A 66 15.32 29.31 -10.68
C ASN A 66 15.12 29.08 -9.16
N GLY A 67 14.96 27.81 -8.72
CA GLY A 67 15.09 27.45 -7.30
C GLY A 67 13.78 27.28 -6.52
N GLY A 68 12.62 27.16 -7.18
CA GLY A 68 11.34 26.85 -6.54
C GLY A 68 10.71 25.57 -7.09
N GLY A 69 10.17 24.73 -6.21
CA GLY A 69 9.38 23.56 -6.61
C GLY A 69 7.95 23.92 -7.04
N LEU A 70 7.08 22.93 -7.16
CA LEU A 70 5.69 23.14 -7.59
C LEU A 70 4.92 24.02 -6.60
N SER A 71 4.12 24.95 -7.12
CA SER A 71 3.26 25.81 -6.30
C SER A 71 2.17 24.99 -5.59
N GLU A 72 1.68 25.50 -4.45
CA GLU A 72 0.60 24.86 -3.68
C GLU A 72 -0.68 24.65 -4.49
N GLY A 73 -1.03 25.59 -5.36
CA GLY A 73 -2.18 25.47 -6.26
C GLY A 73 -2.01 24.31 -7.25
N THR A 74 -0.82 24.17 -7.86
CA THR A 74 -0.52 23.04 -8.76
C THR A 74 -0.55 21.72 -8.00
N LEU A 75 0.04 21.65 -6.81
CA LEU A 75 0.00 20.45 -5.97
C LEU A 75 -1.43 20.07 -5.61
N SER A 76 -2.27 21.03 -5.24
CA SER A 76 -3.68 20.78 -4.91
C SER A 76 -4.42 20.15 -6.09
N ILE A 77 -4.22 20.66 -7.31
CA ILE A 77 -4.82 20.09 -8.53
C ILE A 77 -4.29 18.69 -8.81
N LEU A 78 -2.97 18.46 -8.66
CA LEU A 78 -2.35 17.17 -8.89
C LEU A 78 -2.86 16.09 -7.92
N PHE A 79 -2.91 16.38 -6.63
CA PHE A 79 -3.40 15.44 -5.61
C PHE A 79 -4.92 15.27 -5.67
N ALA A 80 -5.69 16.32 -6.00
CA ALA A 80 -7.11 16.17 -6.28
C ALA A 80 -7.34 15.25 -7.50
N GLY A 81 -6.57 15.43 -8.57
CA GLY A 81 -6.60 14.57 -9.75
C GLY A 81 -6.22 13.12 -9.43
N HIS A 82 -5.21 12.89 -8.59
CA HIS A 82 -4.82 11.56 -8.09
C HIS A 82 -6.00 10.85 -7.39
N VAL A 83 -6.65 11.54 -6.45
CA VAL A 83 -7.80 10.97 -5.70
C VAL A 83 -9.01 10.77 -6.61
N ALA A 84 -9.31 11.72 -7.50
CA ALA A 84 -10.41 11.59 -8.45
C ALA A 84 -10.20 10.42 -9.41
N LEU A 85 -8.98 10.26 -9.94
CA LEU A 85 -8.62 9.14 -10.78
C LEU A 85 -8.76 7.80 -10.03
N ALA A 86 -8.27 7.75 -8.79
CA ALA A 86 -8.44 6.58 -7.93
C ALA A 86 -9.93 6.23 -7.78
N ALA A 87 -10.78 7.20 -7.43
CA ALA A 87 -12.21 6.98 -7.25
C ALA A 87 -12.91 6.49 -8.52
N ILE A 88 -12.60 7.07 -9.69
CA ILE A 88 -13.20 6.70 -10.98
C ILE A 88 -12.77 5.28 -11.40
N LEU A 89 -11.48 4.96 -11.23
CA LEU A 89 -10.91 3.70 -11.69
C LEU A 89 -10.99 2.55 -10.69
N GLN A 90 -11.37 2.81 -9.44
CA GLN A 90 -11.41 1.79 -8.37
C GLN A 90 -12.25 0.57 -8.77
N LEU A 91 -13.47 0.78 -9.27
CA LEU A 91 -14.37 -0.31 -9.65
C LEU A 91 -13.88 -1.08 -10.90
N PRO A 92 -13.50 -0.43 -12.02
CA PRO A 92 -12.88 -1.11 -13.15
C PRO A 92 -11.66 -1.95 -12.78
N VAL A 93 -10.74 -1.38 -11.99
CA VAL A 93 -9.50 -2.05 -11.58
C VAL A 93 -9.81 -3.23 -10.66
N ALA A 94 -10.69 -3.07 -9.67
CA ALA A 94 -11.11 -4.18 -8.82
C ALA A 94 -11.71 -5.34 -9.62
N ARG A 95 -12.58 -5.05 -10.60
CA ARG A 95 -13.16 -6.09 -11.48
C ARG A 95 -12.11 -6.78 -12.34
N TYR A 96 -11.13 -6.04 -12.86
CA TYR A 96 -10.03 -6.60 -13.64
C TYR A 96 -9.15 -7.51 -12.78
N LEU A 97 -8.86 -7.10 -11.55
CA LEU A 97 -8.00 -7.83 -10.61
C LEU A 97 -8.61 -9.13 -10.10
N ASN A 98 -9.94 -9.27 -10.10
CA ASN A 98 -10.63 -10.52 -9.73
C ASN A 98 -10.22 -11.74 -10.60
N ARG A 99 -9.57 -11.50 -11.75
CA ARG A 99 -9.06 -12.57 -12.64
C ARG A 99 -7.71 -13.15 -12.18
N TYR A 100 -7.07 -12.51 -11.21
CA TYR A 100 -5.75 -12.87 -10.70
C TYR A 100 -5.84 -13.38 -9.27
N SER A 101 -4.94 -14.29 -8.89
CA SER A 101 -4.75 -14.63 -7.48
C SER A 101 -4.32 -13.39 -6.69
N GLN A 102 -4.64 -13.34 -5.39
CA GLN A 102 -4.34 -12.20 -4.54
C GLN A 102 -2.84 -11.84 -4.54
N PRO A 103 -1.88 -12.78 -4.39
CA PRO A 103 -0.46 -12.44 -4.48
C PRO A 103 -0.07 -11.85 -5.83
N ARG A 104 -0.63 -12.34 -6.94
CA ARG A 104 -0.37 -11.84 -8.29
C ARG A 104 -0.91 -10.43 -8.51
N GLY A 105 -2.10 -10.15 -8.01
CA GLY A 105 -2.63 -8.79 -8.06
C GLY A 105 -1.84 -7.81 -7.17
N LEU A 106 -1.30 -8.26 -6.03
CA LEU A 106 -0.34 -7.45 -5.25
C LEU A 106 0.96 -7.21 -6.01
N MET A 107 1.47 -8.19 -6.78
CA MET A 107 2.65 -7.96 -7.63
C MET A 107 2.39 -6.89 -8.70
N LEU A 108 1.21 -6.91 -9.33
CA LEU A 108 0.84 -5.87 -10.29
C LEU A 108 0.78 -4.48 -9.63
N SER A 109 0.20 -4.41 -8.42
CA SER A 109 0.23 -3.18 -7.61
C SER A 109 1.66 -2.73 -7.31
N ALA A 110 2.54 -3.64 -6.86
CA ALA A 110 3.93 -3.33 -6.56
C ALA A 110 4.67 -2.76 -7.77
N ILE A 111 4.45 -3.32 -8.96
CA ILE A 111 5.01 -2.79 -10.22
C ILE A 111 4.52 -1.36 -10.48
N SER A 112 3.22 -1.09 -10.31
CA SER A 112 2.69 0.28 -10.44
C SER A 112 3.35 1.23 -9.44
N TRP A 113 3.55 0.82 -8.19
CA TRP A 113 4.28 1.62 -7.19
C TRP A 113 5.72 1.92 -7.63
N GLY A 114 6.44 0.91 -8.13
CA GLY A 114 7.81 1.09 -8.64
C GLY A 114 7.91 2.04 -9.81
N ILE A 115 7.02 1.91 -10.79
CA ILE A 115 6.93 2.85 -11.92
C ILE A 115 6.62 4.27 -11.39
N GLY A 116 5.69 4.40 -10.46
CA GLY A 116 5.37 5.66 -9.79
C GLY A 116 6.61 6.31 -9.17
N PHE A 117 7.36 5.56 -8.33
CA PHE A 117 8.58 6.06 -7.70
C PHE A 117 9.68 6.44 -8.70
N LEU A 118 9.85 5.68 -9.77
CA LEU A 118 10.78 6.04 -10.85
C LEU A 118 10.37 7.36 -11.53
N LEU A 119 9.08 7.56 -11.80
CA LEU A 119 8.55 8.82 -12.37
C LEU A 119 8.74 10.01 -11.41
N VAL A 120 8.60 9.79 -10.09
CA VAL A 120 8.93 10.81 -9.07
C VAL A 120 10.42 11.18 -9.10
N GLY A 121 11.31 10.19 -9.22
CA GLY A 121 12.74 10.41 -9.38
C GLY A 121 13.04 11.22 -10.66
N LEU A 122 12.43 10.86 -11.79
CA LEU A 122 12.56 11.58 -13.05
C LEU A 122 12.08 13.04 -12.96
N ALA A 123 10.99 13.29 -12.21
CA ALA A 123 10.50 14.64 -11.96
C ALA A 123 11.54 15.50 -11.22
N GLY A 124 12.33 14.91 -10.31
CA GLY A 124 13.39 15.59 -9.56
C GLY A 124 14.71 15.77 -10.30
N TYR A 125 15.07 14.85 -11.20
CA TYR A 125 16.33 14.86 -11.95
C TYR A 125 16.26 15.62 -13.29
N SER A 126 15.17 15.47 -14.06
CA SER A 126 15.15 15.90 -15.46
C SER A 126 15.10 17.42 -15.65
N GLY A 127 14.49 18.15 -14.70
CA GLY A 127 14.25 19.60 -14.81
C GLY A 127 13.29 20.01 -15.94
N MET A 128 12.88 19.07 -16.80
CA MET A 128 12.00 19.28 -17.94
C MET A 128 10.60 18.76 -17.63
N PHE A 129 9.58 19.58 -17.88
CA PHE A 129 8.16 19.24 -17.66
C PHE A 129 7.86 18.65 -16.26
N PRO A 130 8.32 19.28 -15.15
CA PRO A 130 8.20 18.72 -13.80
C PRO A 130 6.75 18.38 -13.42
N THR A 131 5.79 19.23 -13.81
CA THR A 131 4.36 19.01 -13.56
C THR A 131 3.81 17.79 -14.30
N LEU A 132 4.27 17.53 -15.53
CA LEU A 132 3.83 16.37 -16.31
C LEU A 132 4.32 15.07 -15.69
N TRP A 133 5.59 15.02 -15.29
CA TRP A 133 6.14 13.85 -14.60
C TRP A 133 5.47 13.62 -13.24
N ALA A 134 5.21 14.68 -12.48
CA ALA A 134 4.48 14.59 -11.22
C ALA A 134 3.04 14.06 -11.43
N ALA A 135 2.33 14.54 -12.46
CA ALA A 135 1.00 14.04 -12.83
C ALA A 135 1.03 12.57 -13.23
N ALA A 136 1.98 12.17 -14.08
CA ALA A 136 2.14 10.78 -14.52
C ALA A 136 2.48 9.86 -13.33
N ALA A 137 3.38 10.28 -12.45
CA ALA A 137 3.73 9.54 -11.24
C ALA A 137 2.50 9.30 -10.37
N LEU A 138 1.76 10.36 -10.05
CA LEU A 138 0.55 10.28 -9.23
C LEU A 138 -0.54 9.44 -9.89
N ALA A 139 -0.70 9.50 -11.21
CA ALA A 139 -1.67 8.68 -11.94
C ALA A 139 -1.35 7.19 -11.82
N VAL A 140 -0.07 6.81 -12.00
CA VAL A 140 0.36 5.42 -11.86
C VAL A 140 0.28 4.94 -10.40
N MET A 141 0.64 5.80 -9.44
CA MET A 141 0.51 5.49 -8.02
C MET A 141 -0.95 5.31 -7.60
N ALA A 142 -1.89 6.05 -8.21
CA ALA A 142 -3.32 5.84 -7.99
C ALA A 142 -3.75 4.42 -8.37
N LEU A 143 -3.29 3.92 -9.53
CA LEU A 143 -3.53 2.54 -9.96
C LEU A 143 -2.94 1.52 -8.97
N GLY A 144 -1.72 1.76 -8.49
CA GLY A 144 -1.09 0.94 -7.46
C GLY A 144 -1.93 0.89 -6.17
N MET A 145 -2.39 2.05 -5.69
CA MET A 145 -3.19 2.18 -4.47
C MET A 145 -4.55 1.45 -4.58
N ILE A 146 -5.30 1.68 -5.65
CA ILE A 146 -6.63 1.06 -5.84
C ILE A 146 -6.54 -0.43 -6.16
N ALA A 147 -5.39 -0.91 -6.66
CA ALA A 147 -5.14 -2.33 -6.81
C ALA A 147 -4.83 -3.00 -5.46
N TYR A 148 -4.00 -2.36 -4.64
CA TYR A 148 -3.57 -2.89 -3.34
C TYR A 148 -4.72 -3.04 -2.34
N THR A 149 -5.55 -2.01 -2.18
CA THR A 149 -6.57 -1.91 -1.10
C THR A 149 -7.56 -3.09 -1.03
N PRO A 150 -8.25 -3.49 -2.11
CA PRO A 150 -9.18 -4.62 -2.05
C PRO A 150 -8.46 -5.96 -1.92
N ILE A 151 -7.27 -6.10 -2.49
CA ILE A 151 -6.52 -7.35 -2.47
C ILE A 151 -5.95 -7.61 -1.08
N ALA A 152 -5.38 -6.60 -0.42
CA ALA A 152 -4.85 -6.71 0.93
C ALA A 152 -5.93 -7.18 1.92
N SER A 153 -7.11 -6.56 1.88
CA SER A 153 -8.24 -6.94 2.75
C SER A 153 -8.79 -8.33 2.42
N SER A 154 -8.84 -8.72 1.14
CA SER A 154 -9.23 -10.08 0.73
C SER A 154 -8.22 -11.13 1.18
N LEU A 155 -6.92 -10.89 1.00
CA LEU A 155 -5.86 -11.84 1.29
C LEU A 155 -5.76 -12.14 2.78
N VAL A 156 -5.85 -11.11 3.64
CA VAL A 156 -5.81 -11.35 5.09
C VAL A 156 -7.01 -12.18 5.57
N VAL A 157 -8.19 -12.00 4.97
CA VAL A 157 -9.38 -12.81 5.29
C VAL A 157 -9.26 -14.23 4.76
N LEU A 158 -8.60 -14.41 3.61
CA LEU A 158 -8.33 -15.73 3.04
C LEU A 158 -7.36 -16.54 3.90
N LEU A 159 -6.32 -15.90 4.45
CA LEU A 159 -5.35 -16.54 5.35
C LEU A 159 -5.95 -16.86 6.73
N ALA A 160 -7.00 -16.15 7.14
CA ALA A 160 -7.54 -16.25 8.49
C ALA A 160 -8.47 -17.46 8.68
N PRO A 161 -8.25 -18.28 9.73
CA PRO A 161 -9.24 -19.23 10.21
C PRO A 161 -10.57 -18.52 10.53
N ALA A 162 -11.70 -19.19 10.31
CA ALA A 162 -13.04 -18.59 10.44
C ALA A 162 -13.28 -17.93 11.81
N ASN A 163 -12.73 -18.51 12.88
CA ASN A 163 -12.83 -18.00 14.25
C ASN A 163 -11.77 -16.94 14.62
N GLN A 164 -10.80 -16.64 13.74
CA GLN A 164 -9.68 -15.71 14.01
C GLN A 164 -9.58 -14.54 13.04
N ARG A 165 -10.56 -14.38 12.13
CA ARG A 165 -10.64 -13.24 11.21
C ARG A 165 -10.47 -11.89 11.88
N GLY A 166 -11.02 -11.72 13.10
CA GLY A 166 -10.84 -10.51 13.90
C GLY A 166 -9.36 -10.20 14.20
N VAL A 167 -8.60 -11.18 14.70
CA VAL A 167 -7.17 -11.02 15.04
C VAL A 167 -6.35 -10.75 13.77
N TYR A 168 -6.58 -11.50 12.70
CA TYR A 168 -5.86 -11.31 11.43
C TYR A 168 -6.13 -9.92 10.83
N LEU A 169 -7.38 -9.44 10.88
CA LEU A 169 -7.72 -8.06 10.48
C LEU A 169 -7.10 -7.01 11.39
N SER A 170 -6.99 -7.27 12.71
CA SER A 170 -6.25 -6.40 13.63
C SER A 170 -4.77 -6.31 13.26
N VAL A 171 -4.12 -7.43 12.93
CA VAL A 171 -2.72 -7.46 12.44
C VAL A 171 -2.59 -6.64 11.15
N ASN A 172 -3.53 -6.75 10.21
CA ASN A 172 -3.54 -5.93 9.01
C ASN A 172 -3.64 -4.43 9.33
N SER A 173 -4.50 -4.03 10.27
CA SER A 173 -4.59 -2.64 10.73
C SER A 173 -3.30 -2.15 11.41
N MET A 174 -2.61 -3.00 12.16
CA MET A 174 -1.30 -2.66 12.75
C MET A 174 -0.25 -2.39 11.67
N CYS A 175 -0.31 -3.06 10.51
CA CYS A 175 0.60 -2.76 9.40
C CYS A 175 0.46 -1.32 8.92
N TRP A 176 -0.76 -0.76 8.93
CA TRP A 176 -0.98 0.66 8.61
C TRP A 176 -0.35 1.57 9.66
N ALA A 177 -0.56 1.29 10.94
CA ALA A 177 0.05 2.06 12.02
C ALA A 177 1.58 2.05 11.93
N ILE A 178 2.20 0.88 11.69
CA ILE A 178 3.66 0.75 11.54
C ILE A 178 4.16 1.53 10.31
N GLY A 179 3.48 1.39 9.17
CA GLY A 179 3.84 2.11 7.94
C GLY A 179 3.83 3.63 8.14
N TYR A 180 2.80 4.17 8.80
CA TYR A 180 2.68 5.60 9.09
C TYR A 180 3.52 6.08 10.28
N LEU A 181 3.96 5.17 11.16
CA LEU A 181 4.92 5.47 12.21
C LEU A 181 6.33 5.64 11.64
N ILE A 182 6.73 4.77 10.71
CA ILE A 182 8.10 4.74 10.17
C ILE A 182 8.25 5.66 8.95
N GLY A 183 7.25 5.67 8.08
CA GLY A 183 7.34 6.33 6.78
C GLY A 183 7.62 7.84 6.86
N PRO A 184 6.73 8.66 7.44
CA PRO A 184 6.91 10.10 7.50
C PRO A 184 8.22 10.55 8.15
N PRO A 185 8.69 9.96 9.28
CA PRO A 185 10.01 10.29 9.83
C PRO A 185 11.16 9.97 8.89
N VAL A 186 11.15 8.80 8.24
CA VAL A 186 12.21 8.40 7.29
C VAL A 186 12.20 9.29 6.05
N GLY A 187 11.01 9.60 5.51
CA GLY A 187 10.84 10.47 4.35
C GLY A 187 11.25 11.90 4.66
N GLY A 188 10.79 12.46 5.79
CA GLY A 188 11.17 13.79 6.25
C GLY A 188 12.68 13.93 6.46
N TRP A 189 13.30 12.97 7.15
CA TRP A 189 14.75 12.94 7.32
C TRP A 189 15.49 12.93 5.98
N ALA A 190 15.03 12.14 5.01
CA ALA A 190 15.65 12.08 3.68
C ALA A 190 15.52 13.42 2.91
N LEU A 191 14.41 14.14 3.08
CA LEU A 191 14.22 15.47 2.48
C LEU A 191 15.09 16.54 3.13
N ASP A 192 15.47 16.40 4.40
CA ASP A 192 16.28 17.36 5.13
C ASP A 192 17.80 17.27 4.80
N GLN A 193 18.26 16.14 4.24
CA GLN A 193 19.68 15.95 3.87
C GLN A 193 20.09 16.69 2.58
N GLY A 194 19.14 17.18 1.78
CA GLY A 194 19.39 17.90 0.52
C GLY A 194 19.01 17.13 -0.74
N ARG A 195 19.14 17.78 -1.91
CA ARG A 195 18.52 17.32 -3.18
C ARG A 195 19.00 15.95 -3.64
N THR A 196 20.29 15.63 -3.49
CA THR A 196 20.84 14.33 -3.92
C THR A 196 20.24 13.18 -3.13
N VAL A 197 20.12 13.34 -1.81
CA VAL A 197 19.55 12.32 -0.92
C VAL A 197 18.02 12.24 -1.11
N ALA A 198 17.34 13.38 -1.22
CA ALA A 198 15.91 13.43 -1.47
C ALA A 198 15.53 12.74 -2.79
N ASN A 199 16.27 12.98 -3.87
CA ASN A 199 16.06 12.30 -5.15
C ASN A 199 16.44 10.80 -5.08
N GLY A 200 17.55 10.48 -4.41
CA GLY A 200 18.01 9.11 -4.20
C GLY A 200 17.02 8.25 -3.38
N PHE A 201 16.31 8.87 -2.44
CA PHE A 201 15.29 8.20 -1.63
C PHE A 201 14.19 7.56 -2.47
N TRP A 202 13.67 8.26 -3.49
CA TRP A 202 12.66 7.69 -4.38
C TRP A 202 13.19 6.54 -5.24
N LEU A 203 14.47 6.60 -5.64
CA LEU A 203 15.12 5.48 -6.33
C LEU A 203 15.32 4.27 -5.40
N LEU A 204 15.63 4.50 -4.12
CA LEU A 204 15.69 3.44 -3.11
C LEU A 204 14.32 2.80 -2.88
N LEU A 205 13.24 3.59 -2.84
CA LEU A 205 11.87 3.06 -2.78
C LEU A 205 11.50 2.30 -4.06
N ALA A 206 11.94 2.75 -5.23
CA ALA A 206 11.77 1.98 -6.46
C ALA A 206 12.54 0.64 -6.40
N LEU A 207 13.75 0.63 -5.82
CA LEU A 207 14.54 -0.58 -5.64
C LEU A 207 13.91 -1.55 -4.64
N SER A 208 13.28 -1.04 -3.57
CA SER A 208 12.61 -1.88 -2.57
C SER A 208 11.42 -2.66 -3.15
N ILE A 209 10.87 -2.23 -4.30
CA ILE A 209 9.85 -2.98 -5.04
C ILE A 209 10.37 -4.33 -5.53
N LEU A 210 11.65 -4.44 -5.90
CA LEU A 210 12.22 -5.74 -6.28
C LEU A 210 12.17 -6.73 -5.12
N LEU A 211 12.47 -6.25 -3.91
CA LEU A 211 12.33 -7.05 -2.69
C LEU A 211 10.86 -7.37 -2.42
N THR A 212 9.94 -6.41 -2.54
CA THR A 212 8.49 -6.65 -2.38
C THR A 212 7.99 -7.74 -3.34
N ILE A 213 8.39 -7.68 -4.62
CA ILE A 213 8.02 -8.68 -5.63
C ILE A 213 8.62 -10.04 -5.29
N ALA A 214 9.89 -10.11 -4.87
CA ALA A 214 10.52 -11.37 -4.50
C ALA A 214 9.79 -12.05 -3.32
N ILE A 215 9.39 -11.28 -2.30
CA ILE A 215 8.63 -11.80 -1.16
C ILE A 215 7.21 -12.24 -1.59
N LEU A 216 6.56 -11.49 -2.47
CA LEU A 216 5.25 -11.86 -3.03
C LEU A 216 5.30 -13.12 -3.89
N GLN A 217 6.35 -13.30 -4.70
CA GLN A 217 6.56 -14.54 -5.46
C GLN A 217 6.73 -15.73 -4.53
N TRP A 218 7.48 -15.56 -3.45
CA TRP A 218 7.63 -16.59 -2.44
C TRP A 218 6.29 -16.91 -1.75
N LEU A 219 5.49 -15.89 -1.44
CA LEU A 219 4.13 -16.07 -0.91
C LEU A 219 3.23 -16.82 -1.90
N ASP A 220 3.21 -16.45 -3.19
CA ASP A 220 2.43 -17.13 -4.23
C ASP A 220 2.79 -18.60 -4.33
N GLN A 221 4.09 -18.92 -4.42
CA GLN A 221 4.57 -20.30 -4.47
C GLN A 221 4.22 -21.10 -3.22
N ARG A 222 4.25 -20.46 -2.06
CA ARG A 222 3.90 -21.09 -0.78
C ARG A 222 2.42 -21.43 -0.74
N LEU A 223 1.54 -20.49 -1.07
CA LEU A 223 0.09 -20.69 -1.07
C LEU A 223 -0.34 -21.75 -2.10
N LEU A 224 0.37 -21.82 -3.23
CA LEU A 224 0.19 -22.90 -4.22
C LEU A 224 0.57 -24.27 -3.65
N LYS A 225 1.66 -24.36 -2.88
CA LYS A 225 2.12 -25.63 -2.27
C LYS A 225 1.24 -26.10 -1.12
N THR A 226 0.67 -25.18 -0.35
CA THR A 226 -0.22 -25.51 0.79
C THR A 226 -1.66 -25.78 0.37
N GLY A 227 -2.02 -25.54 -0.91
CA GLY A 227 -3.40 -25.67 -1.39
C GLY A 227 -4.33 -24.58 -0.84
N GLU A 228 -3.77 -23.50 -0.31
CA GLU A 228 -4.52 -22.38 0.30
C GLU A 228 -4.99 -21.35 -0.74
N GLN A 229 -4.64 -21.53 -2.03
CA GLN A 229 -5.25 -20.76 -3.10
C GLN A 229 -6.63 -21.32 -3.47
N PRO A 230 -7.69 -20.49 -3.51
CA PRO A 230 -8.95 -20.91 -4.10
C PRO A 230 -8.71 -21.24 -5.57
N ALA A 231 -9.37 -22.30 -6.06
CA ALA A 231 -9.35 -22.64 -7.48
C ALA A 231 -9.74 -21.40 -8.29
N ASN A 232 -8.90 -21.02 -9.27
CA ASN A 232 -9.21 -19.92 -10.18
C ASN A 232 -10.57 -20.23 -10.84
N PRO A 233 -11.54 -19.30 -10.82
CA PRO A 233 -12.83 -19.50 -11.48
C PRO A 233 -12.68 -19.66 -13.00
#